data_AF-R1CPF9-F1
#
_entry.id   AF-R1CPF9-F1
#
_cell.length_a   1.000
_cell.length_b   1.000
_cell.length_c   1.000
_cell.angle_alpha   90.00
_cell.angle_beta   90.00
_cell.angle_gamma   90.00
#
_symmetry.space_group_name_H-M   'P 1'
#
loop_
_entity.id
_entity.type
_entity.pdbx_description
1 polymer ?
#
loop_
_entity_poly.entity_id
_entity_poly.type
_entity_poly.pdbx_seq_one_letter_code
_entity_poly.pdbx_strand_id
1 'polypeptide(L)'
;MELQHPSDLSAYELERLDNIKRNAAVLASLGLADGSGLGSSPSARPIKRRKPAQVRPLAAPERRSSRLVDGAKAPDFYIANETANGRVTVGGDARALQQATQTATAAAGADSMDPLTLFGLGAMPEGEDDLLESERAAFASLRDAKRAKASELGIEGYKIAQHRSLAEVVRRCPTEVEALRACWGFGGSGVRVDKYGAMFLEALMPHMPSSASELLPGEAAALIAATHARAEELGEGYVWSIAPARSVCEMVRRAPASMEELRSVWGFGGKGLRAQRHGAPLLVGRLARRDTVG
;
A
#
# COMPACT_ATOMS: atom_id res chain seq x y z
N MET A 1 -23.72 36.84 29.41
CA MET A 1 -22.76 36.43 28.37
C MET A 1 -22.81 37.50 27.31
N GLU A 2 -21.84 38.42 27.32
CA GLU A 2 -21.71 39.42 26.26
C GLU A 2 -21.46 38.70 24.93
N LEU A 3 -22.32 38.97 23.95
CA LEU A 3 -22.19 38.45 22.60
C LEU A 3 -21.08 39.27 21.92
N GLN A 4 -19.93 38.63 21.65
CA GLN A 4 -18.86 39.25 20.85
C GLN A 4 -19.44 39.73 19.51
N HIS A 5 -19.22 41.01 19.20
CA HIS A 5 -19.68 41.59 17.94
C HIS A 5 -18.89 40.97 16.76
N PRO A 6 -19.55 40.65 15.63
CA PRO A 6 -18.92 39.98 14.48
C PRO A 6 -17.82 40.80 13.78
N SER A 7 -17.65 42.06 14.17
CA SER A 7 -16.63 42.98 13.67
C SER A 7 -15.23 42.76 14.24
N ASP A 8 -15.07 41.91 15.26
CA ASP A 8 -13.77 41.61 15.87
C ASP A 8 -13.15 40.28 15.38
N LEU A 9 -13.80 39.60 14.44
CA LEU A 9 -13.32 38.32 13.92
C LEU A 9 -12.26 38.54 12.83
N SER A 10 -11.17 37.79 12.92
CA SER A 10 -10.16 37.76 11.87
C SER A 10 -10.73 37.21 10.56
N ALA A 11 -10.09 37.54 9.42
CA ALA A 11 -10.51 37.04 8.11
C ALA A 11 -10.61 35.50 8.06
N TYR A 12 -9.71 34.81 8.78
CA TYR A 12 -9.72 33.36 8.92
C TYR A 12 -10.95 32.84 9.70
N GLU A 13 -11.36 33.52 10.76
CA GLU A 13 -12.52 33.12 11.56
C GLU A 13 -13.83 33.29 10.78
N LEU A 14 -13.93 34.35 9.97
CA LEU A 14 -15.05 34.54 9.04
C LEU A 14 -15.13 33.40 8.01
N GLU A 15 -14.00 33.05 7.38
CA GLU A 15 -13.94 31.94 6.42
C GLU A 15 -14.30 30.59 7.07
N ARG A 16 -13.81 30.36 8.29
CA ARG A 16 -14.14 29.16 9.07
C ARG A 16 -15.63 29.07 9.38
N LEU A 17 -16.28 30.18 9.77
CA LEU A 17 -17.72 30.20 10.04
C LEU A 17 -18.55 29.95 8.78
N ASP A 18 -18.12 30.48 7.63
CA ASP A 18 -18.79 30.21 6.36
C ASP A 18 -18.63 28.74 5.91
N ASN A 19 -17.47 28.13 6.16
CA ASN A 19 -17.28 26.69 5.98
C ASN A 19 -18.23 25.87 6.88
N ILE A 20 -18.38 26.26 8.15
CA ILE A 20 -19.30 25.59 9.08
C ILE A 20 -20.75 25.69 8.59
N LYS A 21 -21.19 26.87 8.13
CA LYS A 21 -22.53 27.06 7.57
C LYS A 21 -22.78 26.22 6.33
N ARG A 22 -21.80 26.15 5.40
CA ARG A 22 -21.91 25.30 4.20
C ARG A 22 -22.01 23.82 4.56
N ASN A 23 -21.18 23.35 5.48
CA ASN A 23 -21.21 21.96 5.93
C ASN A 23 -22.54 21.62 6.63
N ALA A 24 -23.07 22.52 7.46
CA ALA A 24 -24.36 22.35 8.09
C ALA A 24 -25.50 22.24 7.06
N ALA A 25 -25.48 23.05 6.00
CA ALA A 25 -26.47 22.97 4.92
C ALA A 25 -26.40 21.64 4.15
N VAL A 26 -25.19 21.13 3.91
CA VAL A 26 -24.97 19.81 3.27
C VAL A 26 -25.45 18.67 4.17
N LEU A 27 -25.15 18.74 5.48
CA LEU A 27 -25.65 17.73 6.43
C LEU A 27 -27.18 17.75 6.53
N ALA A 28 -27.80 18.92 6.46
CA ALA A 28 -29.25 19.06 6.42
C ALA A 28 -29.86 18.48 5.14
N SER A 29 -29.28 18.74 3.97
CA SER A 29 -29.79 18.17 2.71
C SER A 29 -29.66 16.65 2.63
N LEU A 30 -28.69 16.07 3.35
CA LEU A 30 -28.51 14.63 3.49
C LEU A 30 -29.37 14.00 4.60
N GLY A 31 -30.13 14.78 5.36
CA GLY A 31 -30.93 14.29 6.49
C GLY A 31 -30.09 13.85 7.71
N LEU A 32 -28.86 14.32 7.82
CA LEU A 32 -27.89 13.96 8.87
C LEU A 32 -27.73 15.05 9.95
N ALA A 33 -28.42 16.18 9.82
CA ALA A 33 -28.27 17.33 10.72
C ALA A 33 -28.70 17.07 12.17
N ASP A 34 -29.64 16.13 12.39
CA ASP A 34 -30.31 15.98 13.69
C ASP A 34 -29.68 14.88 14.58
N GLY A 35 -28.58 14.26 14.15
CA GLY A 35 -27.95 13.15 14.90
C GLY A 35 -28.87 11.93 15.10
N SER A 36 -30.03 11.90 14.45
CA SER A 36 -31.08 10.88 14.57
C SER A 36 -30.85 9.63 13.70
N GLY A 37 -29.79 9.63 12.88
CA GLY A 37 -29.49 8.57 11.91
C GLY A 37 -28.90 7.27 12.47
N LEU A 38 -28.66 7.17 13.79
CA LEU A 38 -28.25 5.93 14.44
C LEU A 38 -29.37 5.39 15.34
N GLY A 39 -30.32 4.69 14.71
CA GLY A 39 -31.11 3.62 15.33
C GLY A 39 -31.96 3.97 16.55
N SER A 40 -33.05 4.72 16.37
CA SER A 40 -34.17 4.69 17.33
C SER A 40 -34.94 3.38 17.19
N SER A 41 -34.75 2.46 18.13
CA SER A 41 -35.60 1.25 18.27
C SER A 41 -37.07 1.63 18.50
N PRO A 42 -38.04 1.01 17.80
CA PRO A 42 -39.45 1.27 18.05
C PRO A 42 -39.96 0.33 19.15
N SER A 43 -40.31 0.87 20.32
CA SER A 43 -41.40 0.39 21.20
C SER A 43 -41.23 0.92 22.63
N ALA A 44 -41.59 2.18 22.85
CA ALA A 44 -41.79 2.70 24.21
C ALA A 44 -43.24 2.43 24.64
N ARG A 45 -43.45 1.38 25.44
CA ARG A 45 -44.69 1.28 26.25
C ARG A 45 -44.56 2.19 27.49
N PRO A 46 -45.64 2.83 27.95
CA PRO A 46 -45.57 3.78 29.06
C PRO A 46 -45.32 3.04 30.39
N ILE A 47 -44.14 3.22 30.97
CA ILE A 47 -43.78 2.69 32.28
C ILE A 47 -44.43 3.58 33.36
N LYS A 48 -45.30 2.97 34.18
CA LYS A 48 -45.98 3.63 35.31
C LYS A 48 -44.95 4.13 36.33
N ARG A 49 -45.03 5.42 36.67
CA ARG A 49 -44.23 6.09 37.72
C ARG A 49 -44.37 5.35 39.06
N ARG A 50 -43.27 4.81 39.57
CA ARG A 50 -43.15 4.32 40.95
C ARG A 50 -42.90 5.49 41.91
N LYS A 51 -43.49 5.40 43.11
CA LYS A 51 -43.37 6.37 44.21
C LYS A 51 -41.90 6.50 44.67
N PRO A 52 -41.45 7.68 45.14
CA PRO A 52 -40.09 7.91 45.57
C PRO A 52 -39.78 7.08 46.84
N ALA A 53 -38.71 6.29 46.78
CA ALA A 53 -38.20 5.51 47.89
C ALA A 53 -37.45 6.42 48.88
N GLN A 54 -37.67 6.19 50.17
CA GLN A 54 -36.97 6.88 51.26
C GLN A 54 -35.44 6.74 51.12
N VAL A 55 -34.74 7.87 51.24
CA VAL A 55 -33.28 7.95 51.21
C VAL A 55 -32.73 7.26 52.47
N ARG A 56 -32.16 6.07 52.31
CA ARG A 56 -31.31 5.45 53.33
C ARG A 56 -29.91 6.08 53.27
N PRO A 57 -29.25 6.33 54.43
CA PRO A 57 -27.89 6.87 54.43
C PRO A 57 -26.91 5.89 53.78
N LEU A 58 -25.99 6.44 52.99
CA LEU A 58 -24.95 5.72 52.25
C LEU A 58 -24.00 5.02 53.23
N ALA A 59 -24.16 3.71 53.39
CA ALA A 59 -23.11 2.87 53.97
C ALA A 59 -21.96 2.76 52.96
N ALA A 60 -20.72 2.93 53.44
CA ALA A 60 -19.53 2.80 52.62
C ALA A 60 -19.47 1.41 51.96
N PRO A 61 -19.09 1.30 50.68
CA PRO A 61 -19.10 0.04 49.96
C PRO A 61 -17.98 -0.88 50.47
N GLU A 62 -18.34 -1.90 51.26
CA GLU A 62 -17.42 -3.00 51.58
C GLU A 62 -17.27 -3.94 50.38
N ARG A 63 -16.41 -3.54 49.43
CA ARG A 63 -16.09 -4.34 48.24
C ARG A 63 -15.02 -5.38 48.58
N ARG A 64 -15.33 -6.37 49.41
CA ARG A 64 -14.48 -7.57 49.56
C ARG A 64 -14.70 -8.51 48.37
N SER A 65 -14.08 -8.20 47.24
CA SER A 65 -13.93 -9.16 46.15
C SER A 65 -12.75 -10.08 46.49
N SER A 66 -13.01 -11.36 46.69
CA SER A 66 -12.01 -12.39 46.95
C SER A 66 -10.96 -12.58 45.83
N ARG A 67 -11.14 -11.92 44.67
CA ARG A 67 -10.19 -12.00 43.54
C ARG A 67 -8.91 -11.18 43.71
N LEU A 68 -8.84 -10.30 44.70
CA LEU A 68 -7.66 -9.45 44.93
C LEU A 68 -6.61 -10.09 45.85
N VAL A 69 -6.90 -11.22 46.48
CA VAL A 69 -6.01 -11.80 47.51
C VAL A 69 -4.83 -12.57 46.89
N ASP A 70 -4.99 -13.16 45.70
CA ASP A 70 -3.98 -14.08 45.15
C ASP A 70 -3.35 -13.66 43.81
N GLY A 71 -3.57 -12.43 43.34
CA GLY A 71 -2.91 -11.93 42.12
C GLY A 71 -3.15 -12.78 40.87
N ALA A 72 -4.19 -13.62 40.86
CA ALA A 72 -4.47 -14.54 39.77
C ALA A 72 -4.85 -13.75 38.50
N LYS A 73 -3.90 -13.68 37.56
CA LYS A 73 -4.10 -13.09 36.25
C LYS A 73 -5.22 -13.86 35.53
N ALA A 74 -6.19 -13.12 34.98
CA ALA A 74 -7.28 -13.74 34.23
C ALA A 74 -6.71 -14.61 33.10
N PRO A 75 -7.23 -15.83 32.88
CA PRO A 75 -6.72 -16.71 31.85
C PRO A 75 -6.98 -16.12 30.46
N ASP A 76 -5.94 -16.15 29.62
CA ASP A 76 -5.87 -15.44 28.34
C ASP A 76 -6.41 -16.33 27.21
N PHE A 77 -7.74 -16.43 27.14
CA PHE A 77 -8.45 -17.16 26.10
C PHE A 77 -9.26 -16.22 25.22
N TYR A 78 -9.36 -16.51 23.92
CA TYR A 78 -10.23 -15.79 22.99
C TYR A 78 -11.43 -16.64 22.57
N ILE A 79 -12.52 -15.98 22.18
CA ILE A 79 -13.72 -16.63 21.66
C ILE A 79 -13.50 -16.93 20.17
N ALA A 80 -13.47 -18.22 19.80
CA ALA A 80 -13.31 -18.64 18.40
C ALA A 80 -14.61 -18.56 17.60
N ASN A 81 -15.74 -18.85 18.23
CA ASN A 81 -17.05 -18.76 17.57
C ASN A 81 -18.15 -18.58 18.61
N GLU A 82 -19.16 -17.79 18.26
CA GLU A 82 -20.39 -17.63 19.02
C GLU A 82 -21.56 -17.89 18.07
N THR A 83 -22.33 -18.92 18.36
CA THR A 83 -23.54 -19.23 17.59
C THR A 83 -24.70 -18.38 18.06
N ALA A 84 -25.69 -18.12 17.19
CA ALA A 84 -26.90 -17.36 17.52
C ALA A 84 -27.71 -17.92 18.70
N ASN A 85 -27.47 -19.19 19.07
CA ASN A 85 -28.08 -19.85 20.22
C ASN A 85 -27.30 -19.59 21.54
N GLY A 86 -26.32 -18.70 21.54
CA GLY A 86 -25.49 -18.36 22.70
C GLY A 86 -24.43 -19.41 23.06
N ARG A 87 -24.17 -20.39 22.18
CA ARG A 87 -23.08 -21.35 22.38
C ARG A 87 -21.77 -20.73 21.93
N VAL A 88 -20.86 -20.58 22.90
CA VAL A 88 -19.51 -20.01 22.71
C VAL A 88 -18.49 -21.13 22.68
N THR A 89 -17.65 -21.17 21.65
CA THR A 89 -16.45 -22.03 21.59
C THR A 89 -15.21 -21.16 21.77
N VAL A 90 -14.33 -21.56 22.69
CA VAL A 90 -13.13 -20.81 23.08
C VAL A 90 -11.92 -21.40 22.34
N GLY A 91 -11.11 -20.54 21.71
CA GLY A 91 -10.13 -20.90 20.66
C GLY A 91 -8.72 -21.24 21.11
N GLY A 92 -8.48 -21.53 22.40
CA GLY A 92 -7.13 -21.71 22.93
C GLY A 92 -6.47 -20.38 23.30
N ASP A 93 -5.14 -20.34 23.34
CA ASP A 93 -4.37 -19.19 23.81
C ASP A 93 -4.21 -18.09 22.73
N ALA A 94 -4.00 -16.84 23.18
CA ALA A 94 -3.86 -15.69 22.29
C ALA A 94 -2.67 -15.81 21.31
N ARG A 95 -1.65 -16.61 21.65
CA ARG A 95 -0.50 -16.88 20.80
C ARG A 95 -0.87 -17.77 19.61
N ALA A 96 -1.67 -18.81 19.81
CA ALA A 96 -2.18 -19.63 18.71
C ALA A 96 -3.03 -18.80 17.73
N LEU A 97 -3.83 -17.84 18.22
CA LEU A 97 -4.58 -16.94 17.34
C LEU A 97 -3.67 -16.06 16.48
N GLN A 98 -2.61 -15.49 17.07
CA GLN A 98 -1.66 -14.68 16.32
C GLN A 98 -0.93 -15.50 15.25
N GLN A 99 -0.53 -16.73 15.57
CA GLN A 99 0.10 -17.64 14.60
C GLN A 99 -0.87 -18.07 13.50
N ALA A 100 -2.11 -18.42 13.84
CA ALA A 100 -3.14 -18.77 12.86
C ALA A 100 -3.49 -17.59 11.95
N THR A 101 -3.58 -16.38 12.49
CA THR A 101 -3.81 -15.16 11.72
C THR A 101 -2.64 -14.86 10.79
N GLN A 102 -1.38 -14.99 11.26
CA GLN A 102 -0.18 -14.83 10.42
C GLN A 102 -0.09 -15.88 9.31
N THR A 103 -0.49 -17.13 9.59
CA THR A 103 -0.48 -18.21 8.61
C THR A 103 -1.59 -18.04 7.58
N ALA A 104 -2.78 -17.60 8.01
CA ALA A 104 -3.91 -17.33 7.11
C ALA A 104 -3.66 -16.09 6.22
N THR A 105 -3.02 -15.05 6.73
CA THR A 105 -2.61 -13.89 5.91
C THR A 105 -1.48 -14.24 4.94
N ALA A 106 -0.55 -15.12 5.32
CA ALA A 106 0.49 -15.62 4.42
C ALA A 106 -0.09 -16.51 3.30
N ALA A 107 -1.07 -17.37 3.62
CA ALA A 107 -1.68 -18.27 2.64
C ALA A 107 -2.64 -17.55 1.68
N ALA A 108 -3.39 -16.55 2.13
CA ALA A 108 -4.31 -15.78 1.28
C ALA A 108 -3.61 -14.75 0.37
N GLY A 109 -2.35 -14.38 0.67
CA GLY A 109 -1.57 -13.41 -0.10
C GLY A 109 -0.79 -13.98 -1.28
N ALA A 110 -0.52 -15.30 -1.31
CA ALA A 110 0.42 -15.89 -2.26
C ALA A 110 -0.10 -15.93 -3.72
N ASP A 111 -1.41 -16.09 -3.93
CA ASP A 111 -2.00 -16.24 -5.28
C ASP A 111 -2.39 -14.91 -5.96
N SER A 112 -2.21 -13.76 -5.31
CA SER A 112 -2.56 -12.43 -5.87
C SER A 112 -1.49 -11.36 -5.73
N MET A 113 -0.30 -11.69 -5.22
CA MET A 113 0.81 -10.74 -5.15
C MET A 113 1.28 -10.40 -6.56
N ASP A 114 1.15 -9.12 -6.92
CA ASP A 114 1.82 -8.52 -8.08
C ASP A 114 3.29 -9.00 -8.07
N PRO A 115 3.83 -9.54 -9.17
CA PRO A 115 5.21 -10.01 -9.24
C PRO A 115 6.19 -8.97 -8.69
N LEU A 116 5.96 -7.66 -8.92
CA LEU A 116 6.80 -6.59 -8.35
C LEU A 116 6.80 -6.57 -6.81
N THR A 117 5.69 -6.96 -6.18
CA THR A 117 5.56 -7.07 -4.71
C THR A 117 6.33 -8.27 -4.16
N LEU A 118 6.29 -9.41 -4.85
CA LEU A 118 7.19 -10.55 -4.59
C LEU A 118 8.67 -10.15 -4.67
N PHE A 119 8.95 -9.13 -5.48
CA PHE A 119 10.28 -8.61 -5.74
C PHE A 119 10.74 -7.48 -4.80
N GLY A 120 10.01 -7.14 -3.73
CA GLY A 120 10.34 -6.02 -2.84
C GLY A 120 10.34 -4.65 -3.52
N LEU A 121 9.92 -4.58 -4.79
CA LEU A 121 9.68 -3.39 -5.58
C LEU A 121 8.21 -2.94 -5.51
N GLY A 122 7.34 -3.76 -4.93
CA GLY A 122 5.93 -3.42 -4.69
C GLY A 122 5.74 -2.41 -3.56
N ALA A 123 6.80 -2.09 -2.79
CA ALA A 123 6.80 -0.91 -1.96
C ALA A 123 6.74 0.33 -2.87
N MET A 124 5.68 1.11 -2.69
CA MET A 124 5.44 2.35 -3.42
C MET A 124 6.65 3.29 -3.26
N PRO A 125 7.34 3.68 -4.35
CA PRO A 125 8.47 4.61 -4.25
C PRO A 125 8.03 5.89 -3.55
N GLU A 126 8.85 6.42 -2.66
CA GLU A 126 8.59 7.69 -1.98
C GLU A 126 9.11 8.88 -2.81
N GLY A 127 10.22 8.68 -3.52
CA GLY A 127 10.83 9.70 -4.35
C GLY A 127 11.85 9.18 -5.35
N GLU A 128 12.60 10.11 -5.92
CA GLU A 128 13.60 9.86 -6.96
C GLU A 128 14.75 8.94 -6.49
N ASP A 129 15.08 8.95 -5.21
CA ASP A 129 16.16 8.13 -4.64
C ASP A 129 15.82 6.62 -4.63
N ASP A 130 14.53 6.28 -4.68
CA ASP A 130 14.06 4.89 -4.74
C ASP A 130 14.06 4.33 -6.17
N LEU A 131 14.30 5.18 -7.17
CA LEU A 131 14.31 4.81 -8.58
C LEU A 131 15.63 4.16 -9.01
N LEU A 132 15.57 3.38 -10.07
CA LEU A 132 16.74 2.88 -10.79
C LEU A 132 17.46 4.02 -11.51
N GLU A 133 18.76 3.87 -11.77
CA GLU A 133 19.50 4.83 -12.60
C GLU A 133 18.89 4.95 -14.01
N SER A 134 18.43 3.83 -14.58
CA SER A 134 17.69 3.79 -15.84
C SER A 134 16.33 4.50 -15.77
N GLU A 135 15.71 4.54 -14.59
CA GLU A 135 14.40 5.18 -14.36
C GLU A 135 14.55 6.70 -14.16
N ARG A 136 15.71 7.19 -13.71
CA ARG A 136 15.93 8.63 -13.45
C ARG A 136 15.73 9.49 -14.69
N ALA A 137 16.13 9.01 -15.88
CA ALA A 137 15.93 9.73 -17.13
C ALA A 137 14.44 9.89 -17.47
N ALA A 138 13.65 8.82 -17.34
CA ALA A 138 12.20 8.86 -17.52
C ALA A 138 11.53 9.79 -16.50
N PHE A 139 11.99 9.73 -15.25
CA PHE A 139 11.50 10.57 -14.18
C PHE A 139 11.78 12.07 -14.42
N ALA A 140 12.98 12.39 -14.91
CA ALA A 140 13.34 13.75 -15.30
C ALA A 140 12.44 14.26 -16.44
N SER A 141 12.21 13.45 -17.49
CA SER A 141 11.29 13.82 -18.59
C SER A 141 9.86 14.06 -18.11
N LEU A 142 9.33 13.24 -17.20
CA LEU A 142 8.02 13.48 -16.60
C LEU A 142 7.98 14.76 -15.75
N ARG A 143 9.05 15.04 -15.00
CA ARG A 143 9.17 16.28 -14.21
C ARG A 143 9.18 17.50 -15.13
N ASP A 144 9.88 17.44 -16.24
CA ASP A 144 9.99 18.54 -17.19
C ASP A 144 8.68 18.77 -17.94
N ALA A 145 8.02 17.70 -18.40
CA ALA A 145 6.66 17.77 -18.95
C ALA A 145 5.67 18.40 -17.94
N LYS A 146 5.72 17.96 -16.68
CA LYS A 146 4.90 18.54 -15.61
C LYS A 146 5.19 20.03 -15.40
N ARG A 147 6.46 20.44 -15.37
CA ARG A 147 6.86 21.84 -15.18
C ARG A 147 6.43 22.71 -16.36
N ALA A 148 6.61 22.23 -17.59
CA ALA A 148 6.17 22.91 -18.79
C ALA A 148 4.66 23.16 -18.75
N LYS A 149 3.87 22.13 -18.42
CA LYS A 149 2.42 22.25 -18.33
C LYS A 149 1.94 23.11 -17.17
N ALA A 150 2.63 23.05 -16.03
CA ALA A 150 2.36 23.91 -14.88
C ALA A 150 2.60 25.39 -15.21
N SER A 151 3.70 25.66 -15.92
CA SER A 151 4.03 27.01 -16.40
C SER A 151 3.02 27.52 -17.43
N GLU A 152 2.59 26.67 -18.36
CA GLU A 152 1.59 27.00 -19.38
C GLU A 152 0.25 27.41 -18.75
N LEU A 153 -0.19 26.68 -17.72
CA LEU A 153 -1.47 26.89 -17.06
C LEU A 153 -1.43 27.91 -15.90
N GLY A 154 -0.24 28.38 -15.51
CA GLY A 154 -0.06 29.27 -14.36
C GLY A 154 -0.48 28.63 -13.03
N ILE A 155 -0.31 27.31 -12.89
CA ILE A 155 -0.66 26.56 -11.67
C ILE A 155 0.58 25.87 -11.08
N GLU A 156 0.53 25.52 -9.80
CA GLU A 156 1.61 24.79 -9.16
C GLU A 156 1.67 23.32 -9.64
N GLY A 157 2.88 22.81 -9.89
CA GLY A 157 3.05 21.48 -10.47
C GLY A 157 2.42 20.32 -9.67
N TYR A 158 2.29 20.43 -8.35
CA TYR A 158 1.65 19.39 -7.53
C TYR A 158 0.14 19.23 -7.82
N LYS A 159 -0.51 20.25 -8.40
CA LYS A 159 -1.91 20.18 -8.86
C LYS A 159 -2.05 19.32 -10.13
N ILE A 160 -0.98 19.23 -10.94
CA ILE A 160 -0.91 18.33 -12.10
C ILE A 160 -0.62 16.91 -11.62
N ALA A 161 0.52 16.71 -10.96
CA ALA A 161 0.91 15.40 -10.42
C ALA A 161 1.88 15.54 -9.23
N GLN A 162 1.67 14.69 -8.22
CA GLN A 162 2.60 14.59 -7.09
C GLN A 162 3.91 13.91 -7.53
N HIS A 163 5.01 14.26 -6.87
CA HIS A 163 6.33 13.70 -7.17
C HIS A 163 6.33 12.16 -6.99
N ARG A 164 5.69 11.69 -5.93
CA ARG A 164 5.50 10.26 -5.64
C ARG A 164 4.74 9.52 -6.75
N SER A 165 3.64 10.10 -7.24
CA SER A 165 2.87 9.53 -8.35
C SER A 165 3.70 9.42 -9.63
N LEU A 166 4.56 10.39 -9.92
CA LEU A 166 5.47 10.30 -11.07
C LEU A 166 6.47 9.15 -10.90
N ALA A 167 6.99 8.94 -9.69
CA ALA A 167 7.97 7.87 -9.43
C ALA A 167 7.35 6.49 -9.64
N GLU A 168 6.11 6.30 -9.21
CA GLU A 168 5.36 5.08 -9.49
C GLU A 168 5.05 4.90 -10.98
N VAL A 169 4.65 5.97 -11.69
CA VAL A 169 4.40 5.94 -13.14
C VAL A 169 5.67 5.49 -13.89
N VAL A 170 6.84 5.98 -13.49
CA VAL A 170 8.12 5.50 -14.04
C VAL A 170 8.37 4.04 -13.71
N ARG A 171 8.07 3.60 -12.48
CA ARG A 171 8.26 2.20 -12.09
C ARG A 171 7.36 1.26 -12.91
N ARG A 172 6.11 1.65 -13.13
CA ARG A 172 5.10 0.85 -13.84
C ARG A 172 5.20 0.95 -15.36
N CYS A 173 5.81 2.01 -15.89
CA CYS A 173 5.92 2.29 -17.32
C CYS A 173 4.61 2.03 -18.08
N PRO A 174 3.50 2.71 -17.74
CA PRO A 174 2.24 2.50 -18.44
C PRO A 174 2.36 2.95 -19.90
N THR A 175 1.90 2.11 -20.83
CA THR A 175 1.88 2.42 -22.28
C THR A 175 0.54 2.98 -22.74
N GLU A 176 -0.50 2.82 -21.91
CA GLU A 176 -1.87 3.19 -22.23
C GLU A 176 -2.53 3.94 -21.08
N VAL A 177 -3.61 4.66 -21.41
CA VAL A 177 -4.37 5.50 -20.48
C VAL A 177 -4.94 4.68 -19.32
N GLU A 178 -5.44 3.46 -19.59
CA GLU A 178 -5.98 2.58 -18.54
C GLU A 178 -4.90 2.11 -17.56
N ALA A 179 -3.72 1.75 -18.07
CA ALA A 179 -2.58 1.40 -17.22
C ALA A 179 -2.11 2.60 -16.37
N LEU A 180 -2.17 3.81 -16.93
CA LEU A 180 -1.89 5.04 -16.19
C LEU A 180 -2.94 5.31 -15.10
N ARG A 181 -4.23 5.04 -15.35
CA ARG A 181 -5.29 5.12 -14.33
C ARG A 181 -5.05 4.15 -13.18
N ALA A 182 -4.46 2.98 -13.45
CA ALA A 182 -4.11 2.04 -12.39
C ALA A 182 -2.99 2.53 -11.47
N CYS A 183 -2.24 3.57 -11.85
CA CYS A 183 -1.20 4.16 -11.00
C CYS A 183 -1.81 5.03 -9.88
N TRP A 184 -1.21 4.97 -8.70
CA TRP A 184 -1.55 5.79 -7.56
C TRP A 184 -1.42 7.30 -7.86
N GLY A 185 -2.41 8.05 -7.41
CA GLY A 185 -2.56 9.47 -7.71
C GLY A 185 -3.14 9.79 -9.09
N PHE A 186 -3.36 8.78 -9.94
CA PHE A 186 -4.03 8.88 -11.24
C PHE A 186 -5.39 8.17 -11.29
N GLY A 187 -5.59 7.13 -10.48
CA GLY A 187 -6.84 6.33 -10.45
C GLY A 187 -8.03 6.86 -9.65
N GLY A 188 -8.00 8.12 -9.18
CA GLY A 188 -9.11 8.71 -8.44
C GLY A 188 -10.32 9.02 -9.33
N SER A 189 -10.74 10.29 -9.39
CA SER A 189 -11.82 10.72 -10.28
C SER A 189 -11.50 10.64 -11.78
N GLY A 190 -10.33 10.12 -12.18
CA GLY A 190 -9.86 10.08 -13.57
C GLY A 190 -9.43 11.44 -14.15
N VAL A 191 -9.85 12.55 -13.54
CA VAL A 191 -9.68 13.92 -14.06
C VAL A 191 -8.23 14.27 -14.42
N ARG A 192 -7.24 13.80 -13.65
CA ARG A 192 -5.81 14.05 -13.96
C ARG A 192 -5.36 13.28 -15.20
N VAL A 193 -5.79 12.03 -15.34
CA VAL A 193 -5.47 11.21 -16.51
C VAL A 193 -6.14 11.79 -17.74
N ASP A 194 -7.40 12.21 -17.64
CA ASP A 194 -8.12 12.76 -18.80
C ASP A 194 -7.50 14.09 -19.27
N LYS A 195 -7.00 14.91 -18.34
CA LYS A 195 -6.37 16.21 -18.67
C LYS A 195 -4.91 16.11 -19.09
N TYR A 196 -4.13 15.25 -18.45
CA TYR A 196 -2.66 15.25 -18.54
C TYR A 196 -2.07 13.90 -18.92
N GLY A 197 -2.88 12.84 -19.02
CA GLY A 197 -2.40 11.48 -19.24
C GLY A 197 -1.65 11.32 -20.55
N ALA A 198 -2.19 11.86 -21.65
CA ALA A 198 -1.53 11.81 -22.96
C ALA A 198 -0.11 12.42 -22.93
N MET A 199 0.05 13.58 -22.29
CA MET A 199 1.34 14.25 -22.13
C MET A 199 2.33 13.39 -21.32
N PHE A 200 1.89 12.72 -20.26
CA PHE A 200 2.77 11.86 -19.47
C PHE A 200 3.18 10.60 -20.23
N LEU A 201 2.26 10.00 -21.00
CA LEU A 201 2.58 8.86 -21.86
C LEU A 201 3.59 9.26 -22.94
N GLU A 202 3.39 10.40 -23.59
CA GLU A 202 4.31 10.95 -24.60
C GLU A 202 5.72 11.21 -24.02
N ALA A 203 5.80 11.81 -22.83
CA ALA A 203 7.08 12.05 -22.15
C ALA A 203 7.79 10.74 -21.73
N LEU A 204 7.03 9.67 -21.51
CA LEU A 204 7.55 8.35 -21.18
C LEU A 204 8.01 7.56 -22.39
N MET A 205 7.39 7.74 -23.56
CA MET A 205 7.64 6.94 -24.78
C MET A 205 9.12 6.74 -25.12
N PRO A 206 10.01 7.76 -25.05
CA PRO A 206 11.43 7.58 -25.38
C PRO A 206 12.19 6.66 -24.41
N HIS A 207 11.68 6.53 -23.19
CA HIS A 207 12.28 5.75 -22.11
C HIS A 207 11.61 4.41 -21.92
N MET A 208 10.52 4.16 -22.64
CA MET A 208 9.95 2.84 -22.72
C MET A 208 11.03 1.91 -23.29
N PRO A 209 11.28 0.76 -22.65
CA PRO A 209 12.08 -0.26 -23.32
C PRO A 209 11.39 -0.49 -24.67
N SER A 210 12.08 -0.20 -25.78
CA SER A 210 11.55 -0.19 -27.15
C SER A 210 10.89 -1.52 -27.59
N SER A 211 10.91 -2.52 -26.72
CA SER A 211 10.19 -3.76 -26.88
C SER A 211 9.90 -4.38 -25.50
N ALA A 212 8.68 -4.19 -25.02
CA ALA A 212 7.97 -5.22 -24.25
C ALA A 212 7.83 -6.54 -25.04
N SER A 213 8.32 -6.60 -26.29
CA SER A 213 8.36 -7.77 -27.16
C SER A 213 9.33 -8.88 -26.73
N GLU A 214 10.21 -8.69 -25.75
CA GLU A 214 11.20 -9.73 -25.35
C GLU A 214 11.28 -10.05 -23.86
N LEU A 215 10.48 -9.41 -23.01
CA LEU A 215 10.28 -9.87 -21.63
C LEU A 215 9.26 -11.01 -21.65
N LEU A 216 9.64 -12.12 -22.30
CA LEU A 216 8.85 -13.35 -22.25
C LEU A 216 8.69 -13.70 -20.77
N PRO A 217 7.46 -13.90 -20.26
CA PRO A 217 7.22 -14.40 -18.90
C PRO A 217 8.09 -15.62 -18.57
N GLY A 218 8.46 -16.36 -19.61
CA GLY A 218 9.43 -17.43 -19.61
C GLY A 218 10.86 -17.10 -19.17
N GLU A 219 11.45 -16.00 -19.63
CA GLU A 219 12.82 -15.62 -19.27
C GLU A 219 12.90 -15.24 -17.79
N ALA A 220 11.91 -14.50 -17.28
CA ALA A 220 11.81 -14.18 -15.86
C ALA A 220 11.64 -15.44 -15.02
N ALA A 221 10.73 -16.34 -15.40
CA ALA A 221 10.52 -17.60 -14.70
C ALA A 221 11.80 -18.48 -14.69
N ALA A 222 12.53 -18.54 -15.81
CA ALA A 222 13.78 -19.29 -15.88
C ALA A 222 14.88 -18.69 -15.00
N LEU A 223 15.00 -17.36 -14.96
CA LEU A 223 15.98 -16.71 -14.11
C LEU A 223 15.65 -16.88 -12.62
N ILE A 224 14.36 -16.82 -12.25
CA ILE A 224 13.90 -17.13 -10.90
C ILE A 224 14.24 -18.59 -10.57
N ALA A 225 13.89 -19.54 -11.44
CA ALA A 225 14.22 -20.96 -11.26
C ALA A 225 15.73 -21.18 -11.10
N ALA A 226 16.57 -20.51 -11.89
CA ALA A 226 18.02 -20.56 -11.76
C ALA A 226 18.50 -19.98 -10.42
N THR A 227 17.84 -18.92 -9.93
CA THR A 227 18.14 -18.32 -8.62
C THR A 227 17.76 -19.28 -7.47
N HIS A 228 16.60 -19.95 -7.57
CA HIS A 228 16.15 -20.96 -6.62
C HIS A 228 17.11 -22.17 -6.58
N ALA A 229 17.45 -22.73 -7.75
CA ALA A 229 18.39 -23.85 -7.84
C ALA A 229 19.76 -23.49 -7.24
N ARG A 230 20.24 -22.27 -7.48
CA ARG A 230 21.51 -21.79 -6.91
C ARG A 230 21.44 -21.60 -5.40
N ALA A 231 20.30 -21.17 -4.86
CA ALA A 231 20.09 -21.06 -3.42
C ALA A 231 20.12 -22.44 -2.75
N GLU A 232 19.44 -23.42 -3.35
CA GLU A 232 19.42 -24.81 -2.88
C GLU A 232 20.81 -25.44 -2.88
N GLU A 233 21.60 -25.28 -3.96
CA GLU A 233 22.97 -25.79 -4.06
C GLU A 233 23.88 -25.25 -2.95
N LEU A 234 23.65 -23.99 -2.54
CA LEU A 234 24.44 -23.32 -1.50
C LEU A 234 23.90 -23.55 -0.08
N GLY A 235 22.77 -24.26 0.08
CA GLY A 235 22.09 -24.40 1.37
C GLY A 235 21.55 -23.08 1.93
N GLU A 236 21.30 -22.10 1.07
CA GLU A 236 20.81 -20.77 1.44
C GLU A 236 19.28 -20.82 1.52
N GLY A 237 18.71 -20.57 2.70
CA GLY A 237 17.26 -20.59 2.90
C GLY A 237 16.50 -19.43 2.24
N TYR A 238 17.21 -18.44 1.69
CA TYR A 238 16.61 -17.23 1.13
C TYR A 238 17.15 -16.94 -0.27
N VAL A 239 16.34 -17.23 -1.28
CA VAL A 239 16.66 -17.09 -2.72
C VAL A 239 17.18 -15.69 -3.07
N TRP A 240 16.69 -14.66 -2.39
CA TRP A 240 17.07 -13.28 -2.66
C TRP A 240 18.46 -12.90 -2.11
N SER A 241 19.11 -13.77 -1.32
CA SER A 241 20.53 -13.59 -0.96
C SER A 241 21.43 -13.72 -2.19
N ILE A 242 21.05 -14.62 -3.12
CA ILE A 242 21.71 -14.90 -4.39
C ILE A 242 21.58 -13.71 -5.35
N ALA A 243 20.36 -13.32 -5.66
CA ALA A 243 20.04 -12.18 -6.51
C ALA A 243 18.82 -11.48 -5.93
N PRO A 244 18.95 -10.24 -5.42
CA PRO A 244 17.80 -9.46 -5.03
C PRO A 244 16.90 -9.35 -6.23
N ALA A 245 15.63 -9.48 -5.99
CA ALA A 245 14.56 -9.31 -6.94
C ALA A 245 14.73 -8.16 -7.96
N ARG A 246 15.12 -6.97 -7.52
CA ARG A 246 15.45 -5.82 -8.39
C ARG A 246 16.56 -6.15 -9.42
N SER A 247 17.54 -6.93 -9.00
CA SER A 247 18.63 -7.43 -9.86
C SER A 247 18.11 -8.45 -10.87
N VAL A 248 17.20 -9.33 -10.46
CA VAL A 248 16.53 -10.30 -11.36
C VAL A 248 15.74 -9.53 -12.43
N CYS A 249 14.93 -8.54 -12.06
CA CYS A 249 14.20 -7.71 -13.02
C CYS A 249 15.14 -6.99 -14.00
N GLU A 250 16.23 -6.39 -13.51
CA GLU A 250 17.23 -5.76 -14.37
C GLU A 250 17.96 -6.75 -15.28
N MET A 251 18.22 -7.98 -14.81
CA MET A 251 18.79 -9.03 -15.65
C MET A 251 17.85 -9.45 -16.77
N VAL A 252 16.55 -9.62 -16.49
CA VAL A 252 15.58 -9.96 -17.55
C VAL A 252 15.47 -8.81 -18.55
N ARG A 253 15.46 -7.56 -18.06
CA ARG A 253 15.36 -6.36 -18.91
C ARG A 253 16.59 -6.12 -19.77
N ARG A 254 17.78 -6.12 -19.18
CA ARG A 254 19.05 -5.81 -19.86
C ARG A 254 19.61 -6.99 -20.63
N ALA A 255 19.12 -8.19 -20.33
CA ALA A 255 19.48 -9.38 -21.03
C ALA A 255 21.00 -9.65 -21.08
N PRO A 256 21.76 -9.55 -19.95
CA PRO A 256 23.22 -9.72 -20.01
C PRO A 256 23.57 -11.09 -20.57
N ALA A 257 24.50 -11.12 -21.52
CA ALA A 257 25.06 -12.31 -22.16
C ALA A 257 26.46 -12.64 -21.63
N SER A 258 27.10 -11.71 -20.93
CA SER A 258 28.44 -11.85 -20.39
C SER A 258 28.51 -11.50 -18.90
N MET A 259 29.58 -11.96 -18.24
CA MET A 259 29.88 -11.58 -16.85
C MET A 259 30.17 -10.10 -16.69
N GLU A 260 30.69 -9.45 -17.73
CA GLU A 260 30.96 -8.01 -17.74
C GLU A 260 29.65 -7.22 -17.77
N GLU A 261 28.74 -7.58 -18.68
CA GLU A 261 27.40 -7.00 -18.73
C GLU A 261 26.62 -7.26 -17.44
N LEU A 262 26.73 -8.46 -16.87
CA LEU A 262 26.10 -8.77 -15.58
C LEU A 262 26.63 -7.88 -14.45
N ARG A 263 27.91 -7.51 -14.44
CA ARG A 263 28.43 -6.54 -13.46
C ARG A 263 27.85 -5.15 -13.65
N SER A 264 27.37 -4.79 -14.85
CA SER A 264 26.65 -3.54 -15.03
C SER A 264 25.22 -3.58 -14.45
N VAL A 265 24.71 -4.78 -14.14
CA VAL A 265 23.38 -4.97 -13.57
C VAL A 265 23.38 -4.58 -12.08
N TRP A 266 22.34 -3.84 -11.68
CA TRP A 266 22.15 -3.44 -10.29
C TRP A 266 22.19 -4.65 -9.36
N GLY A 267 22.86 -4.51 -8.20
CA GLY A 267 23.03 -5.59 -7.24
C GLY A 267 24.15 -6.58 -7.57
N PHE A 268 24.68 -6.59 -8.80
CA PHE A 268 25.82 -7.41 -9.24
C PHE A 268 27.12 -6.62 -9.42
N GLY A 269 27.03 -5.30 -9.58
CA GLY A 269 28.15 -4.41 -9.93
C GLY A 269 29.02 -3.83 -8.82
N GLY A 270 28.72 -4.07 -7.54
CA GLY A 270 29.49 -3.51 -6.42
C GLY A 270 30.93 -4.04 -6.35
N LYS A 271 31.27 -4.82 -5.32
CA LYS A 271 32.58 -5.51 -5.27
C LYS A 271 32.71 -6.64 -6.32
N GLY A 272 31.73 -6.81 -7.21
CA GLY A 272 31.66 -7.90 -8.18
C GLY A 272 31.47 -9.30 -7.57
N LEU A 273 31.47 -9.44 -6.24
CA LEU A 273 31.42 -10.74 -5.55
C LEU A 273 30.18 -11.56 -5.93
N ARG A 274 29.02 -10.92 -6.04
CA ARG A 274 27.77 -11.60 -6.41
C ARG A 274 27.82 -12.08 -7.85
N ALA A 275 28.31 -11.25 -8.78
CA ALA A 275 28.53 -11.65 -10.16
C ALA A 275 29.50 -12.83 -10.23
N GLN A 276 30.62 -12.78 -9.52
CA GLN A 276 31.60 -13.88 -9.48
C GLN A 276 31.03 -15.18 -8.90
N ARG A 277 30.25 -15.09 -7.81
CA ARG A 277 29.76 -16.28 -7.07
C ARG A 277 28.51 -16.91 -7.70
N HIS A 278 27.66 -16.11 -8.34
CA HIS A 278 26.34 -16.56 -8.81
C HIS A 278 26.07 -16.26 -10.29
N GLY A 279 26.92 -15.47 -10.95
CA GLY A 279 26.64 -14.98 -12.29
C GLY A 279 26.63 -16.07 -13.36
N ALA A 280 27.60 -16.99 -13.34
CA ALA A 280 27.67 -18.06 -14.34
C ALA A 280 26.42 -18.97 -14.33
N PRO A 281 25.95 -19.50 -13.18
CA PRO A 281 24.69 -20.27 -13.14
C PRO A 281 23.48 -19.50 -13.66
N LEU A 282 23.37 -18.21 -13.33
CA LEU A 282 22.23 -17.38 -13.73
C LEU A 282 22.24 -17.05 -15.24
N LEU A 283 23.42 -16.83 -15.82
CA LEU A 283 23.56 -16.63 -17.27
C LEU A 283 23.25 -17.92 -18.05
N VAL A 284 23.70 -19.08 -17.57
CA VAL A 284 23.42 -20.38 -18.18
C VAL A 284 21.93 -20.72 -18.14
N GLY A 285 21.28 -20.56 -16.99
CA GLY A 285 19.85 -20.85 -16.83
C GLY A 285 18.96 -20.00 -17.75
N ARG A 286 19.42 -18.82 -18.13
CA ARG A 286 18.75 -17.94 -19.09
C ARG A 286 18.95 -18.40 -20.54
N LEU A 287 20.20 -18.69 -20.93
CA LEU A 287 20.53 -19.11 -22.30
C LEU A 287 19.87 -20.44 -22.67
N ALA A 288 19.82 -21.39 -21.73
CA ALA A 288 19.23 -22.72 -21.95
C ALA A 288 17.76 -22.69 -22.41
N ARG A 289 17.04 -21.60 -22.14
CA ARG A 289 15.63 -21.46 -22.55
C ARG A 289 15.46 -20.85 -23.94
N ARG A 290 16.42 -20.05 -24.43
CA ARG A 290 16.37 -19.49 -25.78
C ARG A 290 16.46 -20.58 -26.84
N ASP A 291 17.24 -21.62 -26.58
CA ASP A 291 17.43 -22.74 -27.50
C ASP A 291 16.21 -23.68 -27.56
N THR A 292 15.30 -23.65 -26.57
CA THR A 292 14.09 -24.50 -26.54
C THR A 292 12.87 -23.89 -27.22
N VAL A 293 12.93 -22.63 -27.65
CA VAL A 293 11.79 -21.88 -28.22
C VAL A 293 12.03 -21.46 -29.68
N GLY A 294 13.20 -21.78 -30.26
CA GLY A 294 13.49 -21.63 -31.69
C GLY A 294 13.18 -22.90 -32.47
#